data_AF-A0A6C1QND2-F1
#
_entry.id   AF-A0A6C1QND2-F1
#
_cell.length_a   1.000
_cell.length_b   1.000
_cell.length_c   1.000
_cell.angle_alpha   90.00
_cell.angle_beta   90.00
_cell.angle_gamma   90.00
#
_symmetry.space_group_name_H-M   'P 1'
#
loop_
_entity.id
_entity.type
_entity.pdbx_description
1 polymer ?
#
loop_
_entity_poly.entity_id
_entity_poly.type
_entity_poly.pdbx_seq_one_letter_code
_entity_poly.pdbx_strand_id
1 'polypeptide(L)'
;MKPIHPARVTTRATRGASAGPVLAFIAVVVFATAGCTQLQDFATGVDITPPRFVGLEVLDEHTVEVLFDKPAEADHVGVSPSLGDLAITSTANRLVIVSEEATSIGAEYLLEGSVEDASGNSLRFLVRFYGHNPRLPRMLINELNPRGSGNNPESVELFAVTAGNLGGVTLSNGSPADWDSRMILPAVEIEEGDYVLVHFRPQGIPEEVDETTRRDESGGRNSRDTAWDFWVREGGGLPTNNGVITLSSRPGGPIMDAVLYTNRTSASDERYLGFGSTRMLERVRTVVDAGQWEIDGEHPRPEDLVDVTLSTATRSLNRSSDSRDTNSRHDWHVVPTRGLTFGAPNSDERHQP
;
A
#
# COMPACT_ATOMS: atom_id res chain seq x y z
N MET A 1 -34.51 -10.80 -39.62
CA MET A 1 -35.18 -9.89 -40.56
C MET A 1 -35.32 -8.53 -39.86
N LYS A 2 -34.63 -7.50 -40.35
CA LYS A 2 -34.85 -6.05 -40.08
C LYS A 2 -36.29 -5.66 -40.50
N PRO A 3 -36.93 -4.56 -40.03
CA PRO A 3 -36.42 -3.16 -40.00
C PRO A 3 -36.78 -2.38 -38.70
N ILE A 4 -36.14 -1.28 -38.26
CA ILE A 4 -35.72 0.03 -38.82
C ILE A 4 -36.87 1.03 -39.10
N HIS A 5 -36.89 2.09 -38.27
CA HIS A 5 -37.40 3.48 -38.45
C HIS A 5 -38.92 3.74 -38.46
N PRO A 6 -39.40 4.95 -38.06
CA PRO A 6 -38.79 6.27 -38.36
C PRO A 6 -38.81 7.37 -37.29
N ALA A 7 -37.98 8.38 -37.57
CA ALA A 7 -38.02 9.73 -37.04
C ALA A 7 -39.27 10.50 -37.50
N ARG A 8 -39.69 11.53 -36.73
CA ARG A 8 -40.36 12.69 -37.32
C ARG A 8 -40.16 13.96 -36.49
N VAL A 9 -39.55 14.93 -37.16
CA VAL A 9 -39.55 16.36 -36.87
C VAL A 9 -40.96 16.92 -37.10
N THR A 10 -41.42 17.82 -36.22
CA THR A 10 -42.44 18.82 -36.57
C THR A 10 -42.23 20.11 -35.77
N THR A 11 -41.78 21.15 -36.47
CA THR A 11 -41.95 22.57 -36.12
C THR A 11 -43.41 23.00 -36.32
N ARG A 12 -43.95 23.82 -35.41
CA ARG A 12 -44.97 24.82 -35.79
C ARG A 12 -45.03 25.99 -34.81
N ALA A 13 -44.95 27.19 -35.38
CA ALA A 13 -45.21 28.49 -34.75
C ALA A 13 -46.72 28.73 -34.59
N THR A 14 -47.14 29.58 -33.63
CA THR A 14 -47.58 30.98 -33.88
C THR A 14 -48.23 31.66 -32.66
N ARG A 15 -47.85 32.95 -32.48
CA ARG A 15 -48.65 34.13 -32.11
C ARG A 15 -49.45 34.17 -30.79
N GLY A 16 -49.07 35.12 -29.94
CA GLY A 16 -49.96 35.86 -29.04
C GLY A 16 -49.35 37.24 -28.76
N ALA A 17 -50.03 38.30 -29.19
CA ALA A 17 -49.64 39.69 -29.00
C ALA A 17 -50.45 40.32 -27.87
N SER A 18 -49.82 41.15 -27.04
CA SER A 18 -50.50 42.24 -26.33
C SER A 18 -49.48 43.31 -25.92
N ALA A 19 -49.78 44.54 -26.32
CA ALA A 19 -49.00 45.74 -26.05
C ALA A 19 -49.24 46.29 -24.64
N GLY A 20 -48.20 46.87 -24.04
CA GLY A 20 -48.23 47.70 -22.82
C GLY A 20 -47.01 48.65 -22.83
N PRO A 21 -47.12 49.86 -22.28
CA PRO A 21 -46.33 51.00 -22.72
C PRO A 21 -44.90 51.00 -22.16
N VAL A 22 -43.92 51.27 -23.03
CA VAL A 22 -42.52 51.50 -22.66
C VAL A 22 -42.35 52.99 -22.34
N LEU A 23 -42.18 53.28 -21.05
CA LEU A 23 -41.63 54.52 -20.54
C LEU A 23 -40.14 54.28 -20.23
N ALA A 24 -39.30 55.18 -20.75
CA ALA A 24 -37.98 55.56 -20.26
C ALA A 24 -36.93 54.45 -19.98
N PHE A 25 -35.82 54.46 -20.72
CA PHE A 25 -34.56 55.03 -20.24
C PHE A 25 -33.47 54.82 -21.30
N ILE A 26 -32.67 55.85 -21.49
CA ILE A 26 -31.45 55.82 -22.30
C ILE A 26 -30.48 54.84 -21.62
N ALA A 27 -30.31 53.66 -22.19
CA ALA A 27 -29.23 52.76 -21.81
C ALA A 27 -27.95 53.22 -22.52
N VAL A 28 -27.11 53.96 -21.80
CA VAL A 28 -25.70 54.13 -22.16
C VAL A 28 -25.06 52.76 -22.01
N VAL A 29 -24.84 52.08 -23.12
CA VAL A 29 -24.03 50.86 -23.19
C VAL A 29 -22.58 51.26 -22.95
N VAL A 30 -22.17 51.26 -21.68
CA VAL A 30 -20.75 51.17 -21.33
C VAL A 30 -20.35 49.72 -21.60
N PHE A 31 -19.67 49.50 -22.73
CA PHE A 31 -18.92 48.28 -22.96
C PHE A 31 -17.85 48.19 -21.87
N ALA A 32 -18.18 47.51 -20.76
CA ALA A 32 -17.18 46.96 -19.87
C ALA A 32 -16.51 45.83 -20.64
N THR A 33 -15.41 46.16 -21.32
CA THR A 33 -14.43 45.16 -21.72
C THR A 33 -13.83 44.58 -20.44
N ALA A 34 -14.51 43.58 -19.88
CA ALA A 34 -13.88 42.57 -19.04
C ALA A 34 -12.94 41.77 -19.94
N GLY A 35 -11.83 42.41 -20.32
CA GLY A 35 -10.66 41.66 -20.73
C GLY A 35 -10.19 40.92 -19.48
N CYS A 36 -10.02 39.60 -19.60
CA CYS A 36 -9.15 38.86 -18.71
C CYS A 36 -7.75 39.45 -18.84
N THR A 37 -7.48 40.53 -18.09
CA THR A 37 -6.12 40.93 -17.79
C THR A 37 -5.54 39.82 -16.94
N GLN A 38 -4.44 39.22 -17.43
CA GLN A 38 -3.54 38.45 -16.58
C GLN A 38 -3.35 39.23 -15.29
N LEU A 39 -3.66 38.58 -14.17
CA LEU A 39 -3.23 39.05 -12.86
C LEU A 39 -1.74 39.33 -13.00
N GLN A 40 -1.38 40.61 -13.05
CA GLN A 40 0.00 41.03 -12.92
C GLN A 40 0.49 40.35 -11.65
N ASP A 41 1.66 39.73 -11.72
CA ASP A 41 2.40 39.29 -10.55
C ASP A 41 2.51 40.48 -9.59
N PHE A 42 1.59 40.53 -8.63
CA PHE A 42 1.76 41.29 -7.41
C PHE A 42 2.78 40.52 -6.60
N ALA A 43 4.04 40.53 -7.05
CA ALA A 43 5.19 40.10 -6.28
C ALA A 43 5.41 41.13 -5.18
N THR A 44 4.54 41.13 -4.17
CA THR A 44 4.63 41.96 -2.97
C THR A 44 5.66 41.42 -1.97
N GLY A 45 6.40 40.36 -2.34
CA GLY A 45 7.28 39.64 -1.42
C GLY A 45 6.53 38.90 -0.31
N VAL A 46 5.19 38.86 -0.39
CA VAL A 46 4.32 38.17 0.57
C VAL A 46 4.18 36.72 0.12
N ASP A 47 4.46 35.80 1.03
CA ASP A 47 4.21 34.38 0.82
C ASP A 47 2.69 34.13 0.82
N ILE A 48 2.19 33.70 -0.34
CA ILE A 48 0.77 33.39 -0.57
C ILE A 48 0.50 31.88 -0.61
N THR A 49 1.51 31.05 -0.32
CA THR A 49 1.37 29.60 -0.37
C THR A 49 0.94 29.09 1.00
N PRO A 50 0.03 28.11 1.11
CA PRO A 50 -0.24 27.47 2.39
C PRO A 50 0.94 26.56 2.80
N PRO A 51 1.06 26.21 4.08
CA PRO A 51 1.89 25.07 4.52
C PRO A 51 1.58 23.82 3.68
N ARG A 52 2.60 23.01 3.42
CA ARG A 52 2.46 21.73 2.72
C ARG A 52 2.75 20.61 3.70
N PHE A 53 1.84 19.63 3.76
CA PHE A 53 2.07 18.39 4.47
C PHE A 53 3.26 17.65 3.83
N VAL A 54 4.26 17.30 4.65
CA VAL A 54 5.45 16.54 4.24
C VAL A 54 5.34 15.10 4.70
N GLY A 55 4.89 14.86 5.92
CA GLY A 55 4.79 13.51 6.46
C GLY A 55 4.16 13.44 7.85
N LEU A 56 3.96 12.21 8.30
CA LEU A 56 3.48 11.87 9.64
C LEU A 56 4.32 10.74 10.20
N GLU A 57 4.70 10.85 11.47
CA GLU A 57 5.42 9.82 12.20
C GLU A 57 4.70 9.50 13.51
N VAL A 58 4.45 8.21 13.77
CA VAL A 58 3.97 7.73 15.07
C VAL A 58 5.20 7.38 15.89
N LEU A 59 5.45 8.14 16.95
CA LEU A 59 6.66 8.03 17.79
C LEU A 59 6.48 6.96 18.87
N ASP A 60 5.31 6.94 19.50
CA ASP A 60 4.92 5.97 20.52
C ASP A 60 3.39 5.81 20.55
N GLU A 61 2.86 5.11 21.56
CA GLU A 61 1.44 4.81 21.68
C GLU A 61 0.55 6.04 21.95
N HIS A 62 1.12 7.17 22.36
CA HIS A 62 0.41 8.43 22.64
C HIS A 62 0.79 9.57 21.69
N THR A 63 1.94 9.48 21.03
CA THR A 63 2.56 10.63 20.37
C THR A 63 2.64 10.45 18.86
N VAL A 64 2.04 11.40 18.15
CA VAL A 64 2.11 11.52 16.69
C VAL A 64 2.70 12.88 16.32
N GLU A 65 3.66 12.87 15.40
CA GLU A 65 4.25 14.07 14.83
C GLU A 65 3.81 14.26 13.37
N VAL A 66 3.36 15.47 13.03
CA VAL A 66 3.09 15.88 11.65
C VAL A 66 4.15 16.90 11.22
N LEU A 67 4.74 16.66 10.05
CA LEU A 67 5.78 17.50 9.46
C LEU A 67 5.21 18.34 8.32
N PHE A 68 5.54 19.62 8.32
CA PHE A 68 5.26 20.57 7.25
C PHE A 68 6.54 21.10 6.62
N ASP A 69 6.44 21.71 5.44
CA ASP A 69 7.58 22.32 4.74
C ASP A 69 8.02 23.66 5.34
N LYS A 70 7.14 24.31 6.11
CA LYS A 70 7.38 25.57 6.80
C LYS A 70 6.62 25.66 8.13
N PRO A 71 6.94 26.62 9.00
CA PRO A 71 6.25 26.76 10.28
C PRO A 71 4.74 26.96 10.15
N ALA A 72 3.98 26.25 10.99
CA ALA A 72 2.52 26.33 11.02
C ALA A 72 1.96 26.07 12.42
N GLU A 73 0.93 26.81 12.80
CA GLU A 73 0.20 26.65 14.06
C GLU A 73 -1.12 25.93 13.82
N ALA A 74 -1.50 25.01 14.71
CA ALA A 74 -2.77 24.31 14.59
C ALA A 74 -3.93 25.16 15.13
N ASP A 75 -4.99 25.26 14.33
CA ASP A 75 -6.28 25.83 14.74
C ASP A 75 -7.20 24.73 15.31
N HIS A 76 -7.23 23.57 14.66
CA HIS A 76 -8.03 22.43 15.08
C HIS A 76 -7.33 21.11 14.75
N VAL A 77 -7.44 20.12 15.62
CA VAL A 77 -6.97 18.75 15.41
C VAL A 77 -7.98 17.79 16.04
N GLY A 78 -8.27 16.69 15.35
CA GLY A 78 -9.11 15.60 15.83
C GLY A 78 -8.58 14.24 15.37
N VAL A 79 -8.86 13.20 16.15
CA VAL A 79 -8.52 11.81 15.81
C VAL A 79 -9.78 10.96 15.85
N SER A 80 -9.95 10.07 14.87
CA SER A 80 -11.05 9.10 14.80
C SER A 80 -10.51 7.69 14.56
N PRO A 81 -10.85 6.69 15.41
CA PRO A 81 -11.60 6.80 16.67
C PRO A 81 -10.96 7.76 17.69
N SER A 82 -11.77 8.32 18.60
CA SER A 82 -11.28 9.26 19.62
C SER A 82 -10.20 8.63 20.50
N LEU A 83 -9.19 9.42 20.88
CA LEU A 83 -8.12 9.05 21.80
C LEU A 83 -8.12 9.94 23.06
N GLY A 84 -9.31 10.37 23.49
CA GLY A 84 -9.47 11.32 24.60
C GLY A 84 -9.00 12.73 24.24
N ASP A 85 -8.60 13.50 25.25
CA ASP A 85 -8.09 14.85 25.06
C ASP A 85 -6.73 14.84 24.32
N LEU A 86 -6.53 15.85 23.45
CA LEU A 86 -5.30 16.01 22.66
C LEU A 86 -4.52 17.24 23.13
N ALA A 87 -3.27 17.04 23.55
CA ALA A 87 -2.32 18.12 23.78
C ALA A 87 -1.52 18.38 22.49
N ILE A 88 -1.56 19.62 22.00
CA ILE A 88 -0.99 19.99 20.71
C ILE A 88 0.11 21.02 20.91
N THR A 89 1.29 20.76 20.35
CA THR A 89 2.43 21.67 20.40
C THR A 89 3.00 21.89 19.00
N SER A 90 2.98 23.14 18.53
CA SER A 90 3.65 23.56 17.30
C SER A 90 5.08 24.00 17.60
N THR A 91 6.07 23.37 16.95
CA THR A 91 7.50 23.74 17.07
C THR A 91 8.11 23.83 15.68
N ALA A 92 8.46 25.06 15.25
CA ALA A 92 8.92 25.31 13.89
C ALA A 92 7.94 24.69 12.87
N ASN A 93 8.40 23.77 12.02
CA ASN A 93 7.61 23.10 11.00
C ASN A 93 7.01 21.75 11.46
N ARG A 94 6.93 21.51 12.77
CA ARG A 94 6.40 20.27 13.37
C ARG A 94 5.18 20.56 14.23
N LEU A 95 4.21 19.67 14.14
CA LEU A 95 3.05 19.63 15.01
C LEU A 95 3.07 18.31 15.79
N VAL A 96 3.35 18.39 17.10
CA VAL A 96 3.35 17.24 18.00
C VAL A 96 1.99 17.14 18.67
N ILE A 97 1.35 15.99 18.54
CA ILE A 97 0.04 15.68 19.10
C ILE A 97 0.23 14.54 20.09
N VAL A 98 -0.13 14.79 21.34
CA VAL A 98 -0.09 13.80 22.42
C VAL A 98 -1.52 13.50 22.85
N SER A 99 -1.95 12.26 22.72
CA SER A 99 -3.28 11.82 23.13
C SER A 99 -3.32 11.34 24.58
N GLU A 100 -4.45 11.56 25.25
CA GLU A 100 -4.73 11.03 26.59
C GLU A 100 -4.76 9.50 26.60
N GLU A 101 -5.47 8.92 25.64
CA GLU A 101 -5.56 7.47 25.50
C GLU A 101 -4.49 6.92 24.56
N ALA A 102 -4.00 5.73 24.89
CA ALA A 102 -3.04 5.01 24.06
C ALA A 102 -3.72 4.46 22.80
N THR A 103 -3.03 4.56 21.68
CA THR A 103 -3.42 3.88 20.44
C THR A 103 -3.41 2.37 20.61
N SER A 104 -4.38 1.70 20.00
CA SER A 104 -4.41 0.24 19.93
C SER A 104 -3.40 -0.25 18.89
N ILE A 105 -2.61 -1.27 19.24
CA ILE A 105 -1.52 -1.80 18.40
C ILE A 105 -2.01 -2.10 16.97
N GLY A 106 -1.41 -1.45 15.97
CA GLY A 106 -1.71 -1.67 14.56
C GLY A 106 -3.10 -1.21 14.10
N ALA A 107 -3.94 -0.67 15.00
CA ALA A 107 -5.27 -0.19 14.64
C ALA A 107 -5.16 1.08 13.79
N GLU A 108 -6.08 1.23 12.82
CA GLU A 108 -6.11 2.39 11.95
C GLU A 108 -6.82 3.57 12.62
N TYR A 109 -6.20 4.75 12.52
CA TYR A 109 -6.74 6.02 12.98
C TYR A 109 -6.71 7.04 11.85
N LEU A 110 -7.65 7.97 11.90
CA LEU A 110 -7.75 9.10 10.98
C LEU A 110 -7.45 10.38 11.77
N LEU A 111 -6.36 11.04 11.41
CA LEU A 111 -5.99 12.35 11.93
C LEU A 111 -6.51 13.43 10.97
N GLU A 112 -7.35 14.31 11.49
CA GLU A 112 -7.83 15.50 10.78
C GLU A 112 -7.34 16.77 11.47
N GLY A 113 -7.06 17.81 10.69
CA GLY A 113 -6.66 19.07 11.27
C GLY A 113 -6.60 20.23 10.29
N SER A 114 -6.44 21.43 10.86
CA SER A 114 -6.24 22.68 10.15
C SER A 114 -5.05 23.40 10.77
N VAL A 115 -4.11 23.83 9.93
CA VAL A 115 -2.95 24.64 10.33
C VAL A 115 -2.88 25.93 9.53
N GLU A 116 -2.28 26.96 10.12
CA GLU A 116 -2.10 28.28 9.52
C GLU A 116 -0.64 28.75 9.69
N ASP A 117 -0.07 29.38 8.67
CA ASP A 117 1.24 30.04 8.78
C ASP A 117 1.13 31.49 9.27
N ALA A 118 2.26 32.12 9.56
CA ALA A 118 2.31 33.51 10.01
C ALA A 118 1.79 34.54 8.98
N SER A 119 1.60 34.14 7.72
CA SER A 119 1.03 34.99 6.66
C SER A 119 -0.48 34.78 6.50
N GLY A 120 -1.10 33.94 7.34
CA GLY A 120 -2.53 33.64 7.31
C GLY A 120 -2.93 32.62 6.24
N ASN A 121 -1.96 31.91 5.63
CA ASN A 121 -2.29 30.85 4.68
C ASN A 121 -2.56 29.55 5.44
N SER A 122 -3.70 28.91 5.16
CA SER A 122 -4.13 27.71 5.90
C SER A 122 -4.13 26.44 5.04
N LEU A 123 -3.86 25.30 5.68
CA LEU A 123 -3.99 23.96 5.11
C LEU A 123 -4.93 23.14 5.99
N ARG A 124 -5.92 22.49 5.38
CA ARG A 124 -6.67 21.39 6.02
C ARG A 124 -6.13 20.06 5.53
N PHE A 125 -5.93 19.12 6.44
CA PHE A 125 -5.41 17.81 6.12
C PHE A 125 -6.25 16.70 6.76
N LEU A 126 -6.21 15.54 6.12
CA LEU A 126 -6.83 14.31 6.56
C LEU A 126 -5.89 13.17 6.21
N VAL A 127 -5.32 12.51 7.21
CA VAL A 127 -4.26 11.53 7.03
C VAL A 127 -4.52 10.32 7.92
N ARG A 128 -4.22 9.12 7.40
CA ARG A 128 -4.31 7.89 8.19
C ARG A 128 -2.99 7.62 8.90
N PHE A 129 -3.07 7.11 10.11
CA PHE A 129 -1.93 6.54 10.83
C PHE A 129 -2.35 5.24 11.52
N TYR A 130 -1.38 4.47 11.98
CA TYR A 130 -1.61 3.18 12.63
C TYR A 130 -1.02 3.21 14.03
N GLY A 131 -1.75 2.65 14.99
CA GLY A 131 -1.32 2.62 16.38
C GLY A 131 0.01 1.92 16.57
N HIS A 132 0.80 2.43 17.52
CA HIS A 132 2.17 2.00 17.71
C HIS A 132 2.25 0.53 18.12
N ASN A 133 3.16 -0.22 17.50
CA ASN A 133 3.46 -1.60 17.89
C ASN A 133 4.87 -1.67 18.50
N PRO A 134 5.00 -1.69 19.85
CA PRO A 134 6.30 -1.75 20.51
C PRO A 134 6.91 -3.16 20.52
N ARG A 135 6.18 -4.18 20.04
CA ARG A 135 6.56 -5.60 20.11
C ARG A 135 6.59 -6.24 18.73
N LEU A 136 7.07 -5.50 17.73
CA LEU A 136 7.23 -6.01 16.37
C LEU A 136 8.14 -7.26 16.35
N PRO A 137 7.66 -8.41 15.87
CA PRO A 137 8.49 -9.59 15.70
C PRO A 137 9.44 -9.40 14.52
N ARG A 138 10.63 -9.98 14.61
CA ARG A 138 11.47 -10.18 13.43
C ARG A 138 10.87 -11.33 12.63
N MET A 139 10.58 -11.08 11.36
CA MET A 139 9.94 -12.04 10.47
C MET A 139 10.63 -12.09 9.12
N LEU A 140 10.58 -13.26 8.49
CA LEU A 140 11.09 -13.49 7.14
C LEU A 140 9.98 -14.04 6.26
N ILE A 141 9.92 -13.63 5.00
CA ILE A 141 9.20 -14.33 3.96
C ILE A 141 9.91 -15.68 3.74
N ASN A 142 9.18 -16.76 3.95
CA ASN A 142 9.74 -18.10 4.07
C ASN A 142 9.46 -18.98 2.86
N GLU A 143 8.21 -19.00 2.38
CA GLU A 143 7.79 -19.77 1.22
C GLU A 143 6.79 -18.96 0.39
N LEU A 144 6.87 -19.07 -0.93
CA LEU A 144 6.05 -18.32 -1.88
C LEU A 144 5.55 -19.23 -3.00
N ASN A 145 4.25 -19.21 -3.27
CA ASN A 145 3.66 -19.85 -4.45
C ASN A 145 2.98 -18.81 -5.35
N PRO A 146 3.69 -18.25 -6.37
CA PRO A 146 3.15 -17.20 -7.22
C PRO A 146 2.35 -17.74 -8.43
N ARG A 147 2.39 -19.06 -8.68
CA ARG A 147 1.74 -19.72 -9.81
C ARG A 147 0.67 -20.70 -9.33
N GLY A 148 -0.16 -20.24 -8.40
CA GLY A 148 -1.20 -21.02 -7.79
C GLY A 148 -2.21 -21.59 -8.78
N SER A 149 -2.96 -22.58 -8.33
CA SER A 149 -4.10 -23.18 -9.04
C SER A 149 -5.30 -23.21 -8.12
N GLY A 150 -6.46 -23.64 -8.62
CA GLY A 150 -7.64 -23.84 -7.77
C GLY A 150 -7.33 -24.67 -6.52
N ASN A 151 -6.55 -25.74 -6.65
CA ASN A 151 -6.22 -26.65 -5.52
C ASN A 151 -5.03 -26.20 -4.68
N ASN A 152 -4.19 -25.30 -5.19
CA ASN A 152 -3.05 -24.74 -4.48
C ASN A 152 -3.01 -23.24 -4.72
N PRO A 153 -3.84 -22.45 -4.01
CA PRO A 153 -3.95 -21.00 -4.22
C PRO A 153 -2.61 -20.27 -4.07
N GLU A 154 -2.52 -19.07 -4.66
CA GLU A 154 -1.34 -18.23 -4.44
C GLU A 154 -1.26 -17.80 -2.98
N SER A 155 -0.15 -18.12 -2.33
CA SER A 155 0.06 -17.88 -0.91
C SER A 155 1.50 -17.45 -0.65
N VAL A 156 1.68 -16.68 0.41
CA VAL A 156 2.98 -16.29 0.95
C VAL A 156 3.00 -16.69 2.41
N GLU A 157 4.02 -17.42 2.80
CA GLU A 157 4.29 -17.75 4.18
C GLU A 157 5.37 -16.85 4.75
N LEU A 158 5.17 -16.46 5.99
CA LEU A 158 6.14 -15.79 6.82
C LEU A 158 6.54 -16.69 7.97
N PHE A 159 7.80 -16.60 8.38
CA PHE A 159 8.36 -17.30 9.54
C PHE A 159 8.74 -16.30 10.63
N ALA A 160 8.27 -16.54 11.85
CA ALA A 160 8.57 -15.73 13.02
C ALA A 160 9.94 -16.10 13.61
N VAL A 161 10.94 -15.25 13.36
CA VAL A 161 12.28 -15.45 13.92
C VAL A 161 12.33 -15.09 15.40
N THR A 162 11.45 -14.20 15.86
CA THR A 162 11.26 -13.88 17.27
C THR A 162 9.78 -13.78 17.57
N ALA A 163 9.39 -14.05 18.82
CA ALA A 163 8.05 -13.76 19.30
C ALA A 163 7.72 -12.26 19.24
N GLY A 164 6.42 -11.94 19.17
CA GLY A 164 5.95 -10.55 19.12
C GLY A 164 4.46 -10.43 18.78
N ASN A 165 4.04 -9.22 18.43
CA ASN A 165 2.68 -8.91 18.00
C ASN A 165 2.67 -8.51 16.52
N LEU A 166 1.80 -9.12 15.72
CA LEU A 166 1.68 -8.87 14.28
C LEU A 166 1.02 -7.53 13.92
N GLY A 167 0.43 -6.82 14.86
CA GLY A 167 -0.45 -5.67 14.59
C GLY A 167 0.24 -4.59 13.76
N GLY A 168 -0.35 -4.33 12.60
CA GLY A 168 0.12 -3.34 11.64
C GLY A 168 1.17 -3.88 10.66
N VAL A 169 1.85 -4.99 10.95
CA VAL A 169 2.79 -5.62 10.00
C VAL A 169 2.09 -5.82 8.66
N THR A 170 2.70 -5.36 7.59
CA THR A 170 2.03 -5.28 6.28
C THR A 170 2.79 -6.09 5.25
N LEU A 171 2.11 -7.08 4.66
CA LEU A 171 2.61 -7.82 3.52
C LEU A 171 1.99 -7.27 2.24
N SER A 172 2.82 -6.77 1.33
CA SER A 172 2.39 -6.15 0.07
C SER A 172 2.83 -6.98 -1.13
N ASN A 173 1.90 -7.22 -2.06
CA ASN A 173 2.22 -7.58 -3.43
C ASN A 173 2.61 -6.30 -4.18
N GLY A 174 3.88 -5.92 -4.02
CA GLY A 174 4.51 -4.70 -4.50
C GLY A 174 5.44 -4.11 -3.45
N SER A 175 5.59 -2.79 -3.47
CA SER A 175 6.34 -2.00 -2.49
C SER A 175 5.40 -1.35 -1.46
N PRO A 176 5.90 -0.81 -0.34
CA PRO A 176 5.06 -0.18 0.68
C PRO A 176 4.20 0.98 0.16
N ALA A 177 4.72 1.74 -0.81
CA ALA A 177 4.06 2.91 -1.40
C ALA A 177 3.33 2.62 -2.73
N ASP A 178 3.70 1.55 -3.43
CA ASP A 178 3.06 1.11 -4.67
C ASP A 178 2.87 -0.41 -4.68
N TRP A 179 1.62 -0.85 -4.49
CA TRP A 179 1.21 -2.25 -4.39
C TRP A 179 -0.05 -2.53 -5.22
N ASP A 180 -0.28 -3.80 -5.56
CA ASP A 180 -1.49 -4.28 -6.24
C ASP A 180 -2.52 -4.87 -5.28
N SER A 181 -2.02 -5.56 -4.25
CA SER A 181 -2.80 -5.93 -3.07
C SER A 181 -1.91 -5.95 -1.82
N ARG A 182 -2.50 -5.87 -0.64
CA ARG A 182 -1.77 -6.00 0.64
C ARG A 182 -2.65 -6.61 1.73
N MET A 183 -2.00 -7.21 2.72
CA MET A 183 -2.57 -7.62 3.99
C MET A 183 -1.95 -6.77 5.10
N ILE A 184 -2.79 -6.10 5.88
CA ILE A 184 -2.36 -5.46 7.14
C ILE A 184 -2.74 -6.44 8.24
N LEU A 185 -1.74 -7.04 8.86
CA LEU A 185 -1.97 -8.09 9.84
C LEU A 185 -2.62 -7.50 11.11
N PRO A 186 -3.65 -8.17 11.65
CA PRO A 186 -4.28 -7.77 12.90
C PRO A 186 -3.33 -7.98 14.08
N ALA A 187 -3.65 -7.37 15.22
CA ALA A 187 -2.91 -7.58 16.45
C ALA A 187 -3.12 -9.01 16.95
N VAL A 188 -2.11 -9.86 16.74
CA VAL A 188 -2.07 -11.26 17.15
C VAL A 188 -0.72 -11.53 17.79
N GLU A 189 -0.73 -12.18 18.95
CA GLU A 189 0.48 -12.65 19.61
C GLU A 189 0.98 -13.91 18.91
N ILE A 190 2.26 -13.90 18.54
CA ILE A 190 2.93 -15.05 17.93
C ILE A 190 4.19 -15.42 18.71
N GLU A 191 4.51 -16.70 18.67
CA GLU A 191 5.71 -17.25 19.27
C GLU A 191 6.87 -17.32 18.27
N GLU A 192 8.09 -17.44 18.78
CA GLU A 192 9.25 -17.75 17.94
C GLU A 192 9.05 -19.13 17.30
N GLY A 193 9.26 -19.21 15.98
CA GLY A 193 9.04 -20.42 15.20
C GLY A 193 7.64 -20.57 14.61
N ASP A 194 6.70 -19.67 14.92
CA ASP A 194 5.37 -19.67 14.31
C ASP A 194 5.43 -19.35 12.81
N TYR A 195 4.49 -19.94 12.06
CA TYR A 195 4.25 -19.64 10.65
C TYR A 195 3.00 -18.77 10.50
N VAL A 196 3.04 -17.85 9.53
CA VAL A 196 1.91 -16.99 9.16
C VAL A 196 1.67 -17.16 7.67
N LEU A 197 0.49 -17.61 7.27
CA LEU A 197 0.12 -17.85 5.89
C LEU A 197 -0.84 -16.79 5.38
N VAL A 198 -0.47 -16.10 4.31
CA VAL A 198 -1.30 -15.08 3.66
C VAL A 198 -1.73 -15.56 2.28
N HIS A 199 -3.04 -15.74 2.10
CA HIS A 199 -3.68 -16.19 0.88
C HIS A 199 -4.06 -15.00 0.00
N PHE A 200 -3.50 -14.93 -1.20
CA PHE A 200 -3.68 -13.80 -2.12
C PHE A 200 -4.79 -14.00 -3.14
N ARG A 201 -5.31 -15.22 -3.27
CA ARG A 201 -6.48 -15.54 -4.11
C ARG A 201 -7.46 -16.41 -3.31
N PRO A 202 -8.23 -15.81 -2.39
CA PRO A 202 -9.27 -16.52 -1.65
C PRO A 202 -10.32 -17.10 -2.59
N GLN A 203 -11.01 -18.14 -2.13
CA GLN A 203 -12.17 -18.73 -2.80
C GLN A 203 -13.43 -17.87 -2.64
N GLY A 204 -13.45 -16.98 -1.64
CA GLY A 204 -14.58 -16.14 -1.30
C GLY A 204 -15.66 -16.88 -0.52
N ILE A 205 -15.27 -17.85 0.31
CA ILE A 205 -16.21 -18.64 1.14
C ILE A 205 -16.23 -18.11 2.58
N PRO A 206 -17.36 -18.24 3.33
CA PRO A 206 -17.46 -17.73 4.70
C PRO A 206 -16.46 -18.32 5.69
N GLU A 207 -15.97 -19.54 5.42
CA GLU A 207 -15.00 -20.23 6.26
C GLU A 207 -13.59 -19.66 6.14
N GLU A 208 -13.28 -18.88 5.10
CA GLU A 208 -12.03 -18.14 5.00
C GLU A 208 -12.08 -16.96 5.98
N VAL A 209 -11.54 -17.17 7.17
CA VAL A 209 -11.50 -16.18 8.25
C VAL A 209 -10.07 -15.86 8.62
N ASP A 210 -9.85 -14.59 8.97
CA ASP A 210 -8.55 -14.14 9.45
C ASP A 210 -8.39 -14.58 10.90
N GLU A 211 -7.40 -15.41 11.16
CA GLU A 211 -7.20 -16.03 12.46
C GLU A 211 -6.61 -15.05 13.46
N THR A 212 -7.35 -14.75 14.53
CA THR A 212 -6.93 -13.79 15.56
C THR A 212 -6.91 -14.39 16.97
N THR A 213 -7.53 -15.55 17.16
CA THR A 213 -7.66 -16.21 18.46
C THR A 213 -7.09 -17.61 18.45
N ARG A 214 -7.36 -18.41 17.40
CA ARG A 214 -6.83 -19.77 17.25
C ARG A 214 -6.42 -20.05 15.80
N ARG A 215 -5.42 -20.92 15.63
CA ARG A 215 -4.83 -21.35 14.36
C ARG A 215 -5.65 -22.38 13.57
N ASP A 216 -6.77 -22.84 14.14
CA ASP A 216 -7.62 -23.88 13.55
C ASP A 216 -9.02 -23.34 13.20
N GLU A 217 -9.15 -22.01 13.07
CA GLU A 217 -10.41 -21.32 12.84
C GLU A 217 -10.72 -21.19 11.35
N SER A 218 -9.69 -21.02 10.53
CA SER A 218 -9.87 -20.83 9.10
C SER A 218 -10.12 -22.14 8.36
N GLY A 219 -11.23 -22.16 7.63
CA GLY A 219 -11.39 -23.04 6.49
C GLY A 219 -10.77 -22.43 5.23
N GLY A 220 -11.02 -23.08 4.10
CA GLY A 220 -10.43 -22.69 2.82
C GLY A 220 -9.33 -23.66 2.38
N ARG A 221 -8.95 -23.57 1.11
CA ARG A 221 -7.88 -24.41 0.56
C ARG A 221 -6.54 -23.94 1.09
N ASN A 222 -5.74 -24.91 1.54
CA ASN A 222 -4.41 -24.70 2.09
C ASN A 222 -4.36 -23.91 3.41
N SER A 223 -5.48 -23.75 4.13
CA SER A 223 -5.39 -23.39 5.55
C SER A 223 -4.68 -24.49 6.33
N ARG A 224 -3.98 -24.13 7.40
CA ARG A 224 -3.10 -25.00 8.18
C ARG A 224 -3.30 -24.74 9.67
N ASP A 225 -3.62 -25.80 10.42
CA ASP A 225 -3.67 -25.75 11.89
C ASP A 225 -2.31 -25.48 12.57
N THR A 226 -1.22 -25.53 11.79
CA THR A 226 0.14 -25.22 12.22
C THR A 226 0.60 -23.80 11.89
N ALA A 227 -0.20 -23.01 11.19
CA ALA A 227 0.10 -21.62 10.84
C ALA A 227 -1.07 -20.70 11.23
N TRP A 228 -0.84 -19.38 11.24
CA TRP A 228 -1.91 -18.39 11.31
C TRP A 228 -2.36 -18.02 9.91
N ASP A 229 -3.61 -18.29 9.57
CA ASP A 229 -4.18 -18.05 8.23
C ASP A 229 -4.84 -16.67 8.09
N PHE A 230 -4.46 -15.94 7.03
CA PHE A 230 -4.98 -14.63 6.68
C PHE A 230 -5.33 -14.54 5.18
N TRP A 231 -6.40 -13.82 4.85
CA TRP A 231 -7.00 -13.83 3.52
C TRP A 231 -7.13 -12.43 2.94
N VAL A 232 -6.46 -12.17 1.83
CA VAL A 232 -6.65 -10.93 1.07
C VAL A 232 -8.00 -11.01 0.34
N ARG A 233 -9.08 -10.59 1.02
CA ARG A 233 -10.49 -10.79 0.60
C ARG A 233 -10.79 -10.43 -0.85
N GLU A 234 -10.22 -9.34 -1.34
CA GLU A 234 -10.39 -8.85 -2.72
C GLU A 234 -9.14 -9.09 -3.59
N GLY A 235 -8.28 -10.02 -3.18
CA GLY A 235 -7.02 -10.35 -3.83
C GLY A 235 -7.22 -11.06 -5.18
N GLY A 236 -6.60 -10.52 -6.23
CA GLY A 236 -6.58 -11.14 -7.57
C GLY A 236 -5.54 -12.25 -7.73
N GLY A 237 -4.82 -12.61 -6.66
CA GLY A 237 -3.61 -13.45 -6.70
C GLY A 237 -2.33 -12.65 -6.90
N LEU A 238 -1.23 -13.39 -7.09
CA LEU A 238 0.11 -12.85 -7.28
C LEU A 238 0.50 -12.79 -8.77
N PRO A 239 1.42 -11.89 -9.15
CA PRO A 239 2.03 -11.91 -10.48
C PRO A 239 2.75 -13.24 -10.70
N THR A 240 2.46 -13.94 -11.79
CA THR A 240 2.98 -15.31 -11.99
C THR A 240 4.45 -15.35 -12.43
N ASN A 241 4.93 -14.29 -13.09
CA ASN A 241 6.19 -14.30 -13.84
C ASN A 241 7.19 -13.23 -13.39
N ASN A 242 6.74 -12.16 -12.73
CA ASN A 242 7.56 -10.98 -12.46
C ASN A 242 6.91 -10.21 -11.31
N GLY A 243 7.45 -10.33 -10.10
CA GLY A 243 6.79 -9.83 -8.89
C GLY A 243 7.77 -9.40 -7.81
N VAL A 244 7.25 -8.53 -6.94
CA VAL A 244 7.91 -7.99 -5.75
C VAL A 244 6.96 -8.22 -4.60
N ILE A 245 7.40 -8.91 -3.55
CA ILE A 245 6.66 -9.05 -2.30
C ILE A 245 7.48 -8.38 -1.21
N THR A 246 6.87 -7.47 -0.45
CA THR A 246 7.52 -6.77 0.66
C THR A 246 6.78 -6.98 1.96
N LEU A 247 7.52 -7.24 3.02
CA LEU A 247 7.05 -7.25 4.39
C LEU A 247 7.51 -5.96 5.06
N SER A 248 6.59 -5.17 5.61
CA SER A 248 6.89 -3.86 6.22
C SER A 248 6.39 -3.82 7.66
N SER A 249 7.05 -3.04 8.50
CA SER A 249 6.70 -2.94 9.93
C SER A 249 5.32 -2.34 10.18
N ARG A 250 4.84 -1.52 9.24
CA ARG A 250 3.50 -0.93 9.21
C ARG A 250 3.13 -0.54 7.78
N PRO A 251 1.87 -0.15 7.48
CA PRO A 251 1.51 0.32 6.15
C PRO A 251 2.34 1.55 5.76
N GLY A 252 3.07 1.46 4.64
CA GLY A 252 3.99 2.52 4.19
C GLY A 252 5.24 2.70 5.04
N GLY A 253 5.47 1.84 6.04
CA GLY A 253 6.65 1.86 6.90
C GLY A 253 7.90 1.23 6.26
N PRO A 254 9.01 1.18 7.01
CA PRO A 254 10.23 0.50 6.59
C PRO A 254 10.01 -0.97 6.22
N ILE A 255 10.70 -1.42 5.18
CA ILE A 255 10.71 -2.82 4.74
C ILE A 255 11.57 -3.62 5.74
N MET A 256 11.03 -4.75 6.20
CA MET A 256 11.68 -5.69 7.11
C MET A 256 12.28 -6.90 6.38
N ASP A 257 11.63 -7.33 5.30
CA ASP A 257 12.11 -8.40 4.40
C ASP A 257 11.41 -8.27 3.04
N ALA A 258 11.99 -8.87 2.00
CA ALA A 258 11.42 -8.89 0.67
C ALA A 258 11.82 -10.13 -0.12
N VAL A 259 10.98 -10.51 -1.09
CA VAL A 259 11.35 -11.47 -2.12
C VAL A 259 10.99 -10.91 -3.49
N LEU A 260 11.98 -10.93 -4.37
CA LEU A 260 11.89 -10.44 -5.73
C LEU A 260 12.07 -11.62 -6.69
N TYR A 261 11.16 -11.82 -7.63
CA TYR A 261 11.21 -12.96 -8.54
C TYR A 261 10.84 -12.58 -9.96
N THR A 262 11.47 -13.26 -10.92
CA THR A 262 11.22 -13.02 -12.34
C THR A 262 11.58 -14.24 -13.20
N ASN A 263 10.98 -14.37 -14.37
CA ASN A 263 11.45 -15.28 -15.42
C ASN A 263 12.03 -14.52 -16.63
N ARG A 264 12.31 -13.24 -16.43
CA ARG A 264 12.89 -12.34 -17.43
C ARG A 264 14.41 -12.34 -17.31
N THR A 265 15.05 -11.81 -18.34
CA THR A 265 16.50 -11.58 -18.39
C THR A 265 16.74 -10.13 -18.82
N SER A 266 17.95 -9.63 -18.63
CA SER A 266 18.38 -8.34 -19.18
C SER A 266 18.21 -8.26 -20.71
N ALA A 267 18.16 -9.40 -21.40
CA ALA A 267 17.91 -9.47 -22.84
C ALA A 267 16.40 -9.51 -23.21
N SER A 268 15.49 -9.58 -22.24
CA SER A 268 14.05 -9.65 -22.50
C SER A 268 13.48 -8.35 -23.08
N ASP A 269 14.13 -7.22 -22.84
CA ASP A 269 13.86 -5.94 -23.50
C ASP A 269 15.07 -5.00 -23.33
N GLU A 270 15.12 -3.93 -24.13
CA GLU A 270 16.13 -2.86 -23.99
C GLU A 270 15.63 -1.69 -23.11
N ARG A 271 14.38 -1.73 -22.61
CA ARG A 271 13.72 -0.63 -21.91
C ARG A 271 13.42 -1.03 -20.48
N TYR A 272 13.75 -0.21 -19.49
CA TYR A 272 13.54 -0.57 -18.08
C TYR A 272 14.42 -1.74 -17.61
N LEU A 273 15.60 -1.89 -18.22
CA LEU A 273 16.64 -2.85 -17.82
C LEU A 273 16.18 -4.32 -17.84
N GLY A 274 15.29 -4.72 -18.74
CA GLY A 274 14.83 -6.11 -18.84
C GLY A 274 13.62 -6.44 -17.96
N PHE A 275 13.14 -5.53 -17.11
CA PHE A 275 12.01 -5.78 -16.20
C PHE A 275 10.62 -5.63 -16.83
N GLY A 276 10.53 -5.20 -18.09
CA GLY A 276 9.27 -5.10 -18.84
C GLY A 276 8.41 -3.86 -18.55
N SER A 277 8.58 -3.19 -17.41
CA SER A 277 7.86 -1.95 -17.09
C SER A 277 8.61 -1.05 -16.11
N THR A 278 8.33 0.26 -16.18
CA THR A 278 8.84 1.24 -15.19
C THR A 278 8.39 0.90 -13.78
N ARG A 279 7.11 0.57 -13.59
CA ARG A 279 6.53 0.25 -12.27
C ARG A 279 7.25 -0.92 -11.59
N MET A 280 7.55 -2.00 -12.32
CA MET A 280 8.33 -3.11 -11.78
C MET A 280 9.74 -2.67 -11.39
N LEU A 281 10.44 -1.95 -12.28
CA LEU A 281 11.79 -1.46 -12.00
C LEU A 281 11.84 -0.55 -10.77
N GLU A 282 10.85 0.34 -10.61
CA GLU A 282 10.74 1.23 -9.44
C GLU A 282 10.48 0.48 -8.15
N ARG A 283 9.63 -0.56 -8.18
CA ARG A 283 9.43 -1.46 -7.02
C ARG A 283 10.72 -2.17 -6.64
N VAL A 284 11.46 -2.71 -7.61
CA VAL A 284 12.76 -3.37 -7.36
C VAL A 284 13.75 -2.39 -6.74
N ARG A 285 13.88 -1.19 -7.31
CA ARG A 285 14.74 -0.14 -6.76
C ARG A 285 14.35 0.24 -5.34
N THR A 286 13.06 0.36 -5.04
CA THR A 286 12.57 0.66 -3.68
C THR A 286 13.08 -0.35 -2.65
N VAL A 287 13.12 -1.64 -3.01
CA VAL A 287 13.62 -2.70 -2.10
C VAL A 287 15.14 -2.67 -1.97
N VAL A 288 15.85 -2.48 -3.08
CA VAL A 288 17.32 -2.39 -3.11
C VAL A 288 17.80 -1.14 -2.34
N ASP A 289 17.18 0.01 -2.58
CA ASP A 289 17.51 1.28 -1.90
C ASP A 289 17.22 1.21 -0.39
N ALA A 290 16.28 0.37 0.03
CA ALA A 290 16.00 0.07 1.44
C ALA A 290 17.00 -0.93 2.07
N GLY A 291 17.96 -1.45 1.29
CA GLY A 291 18.94 -2.45 1.74
C GLY A 291 18.33 -3.83 2.01
N GLN A 292 17.14 -4.10 1.49
CA GLN A 292 16.41 -5.36 1.69
C GLN A 292 16.52 -6.30 0.48
N TRP A 293 17.36 -5.97 -0.49
CA TRP A 293 17.78 -6.89 -1.55
C TRP A 293 19.16 -6.52 -2.11
N GLU A 294 20.08 -7.46 -2.09
CA GLU A 294 21.44 -7.34 -2.63
C GLU A 294 21.48 -7.62 -4.13
N ILE A 295 22.33 -6.87 -4.84
CA ILE A 295 22.51 -6.98 -6.29
C ILE A 295 24.01 -7.05 -6.64
N ASP A 296 24.36 -7.70 -7.76
CA ASP A 296 25.76 -7.91 -8.14
C ASP A 296 26.43 -6.65 -8.76
N GLY A 297 25.68 -5.57 -9.02
CA GLY A 297 26.19 -4.37 -9.74
C GLY A 297 25.56 -3.04 -9.31
N GLU A 298 25.82 -1.98 -10.07
CA GLU A 298 25.33 -0.61 -9.75
C GLU A 298 23.81 -0.44 -9.93
N HIS A 299 23.19 -1.27 -10.75
CA HIS A 299 21.76 -1.22 -11.06
C HIS A 299 21.19 -2.62 -11.02
N PRO A 300 19.96 -2.79 -10.49
CA PRO A 300 19.31 -4.10 -10.46
C PRO A 300 19.08 -4.62 -11.87
N ARG A 301 19.24 -5.92 -12.03
CA ARG A 301 18.97 -6.67 -13.26
C ARG A 301 18.03 -7.85 -12.96
N PRO A 302 17.25 -8.33 -13.94
CA PRO A 302 16.39 -9.49 -13.75
C PRO A 302 17.15 -10.72 -13.22
N GLU A 303 18.41 -10.88 -13.61
CA GLU A 303 19.25 -11.95 -13.12
C GLU A 303 19.47 -11.90 -11.61
N ASP A 304 19.47 -10.73 -10.97
CA ASP A 304 19.65 -10.57 -9.51
C ASP A 304 18.45 -11.07 -8.68
N LEU A 305 17.35 -11.41 -9.34
CA LEU A 305 16.11 -11.88 -8.71
C LEU A 305 16.02 -13.41 -8.73
N VAL A 306 15.06 -13.95 -7.97
CA VAL A 306 14.78 -15.39 -7.97
C VAL A 306 14.17 -15.82 -9.31
N ASP A 307 14.79 -16.79 -9.98
CA ASP A 307 14.27 -17.34 -11.23
C ASP A 307 13.02 -18.20 -10.97
N VAL A 308 11.87 -17.73 -11.44
CA VAL A 308 10.56 -18.38 -11.27
C VAL A 308 10.15 -19.25 -12.45
N THR A 309 11.06 -19.49 -13.41
CA THR A 309 10.76 -20.26 -14.65
C THR A 309 10.25 -21.66 -14.36
N LEU A 310 10.82 -22.34 -13.36
CA LEU A 310 10.47 -23.73 -13.03
C LEU A 310 9.37 -23.87 -11.96
N SER A 311 8.89 -22.76 -11.41
CA SER A 311 7.79 -22.76 -10.45
C SER A 311 6.49 -23.19 -11.12
N THR A 312 5.61 -23.84 -10.34
CA THR A 312 4.26 -24.22 -10.73
C THR A 312 3.37 -24.22 -9.48
N ALA A 313 2.07 -24.47 -9.64
CA ALA A 313 1.16 -24.63 -8.51
C ALA A 313 1.55 -25.75 -7.50
N THR A 314 2.51 -26.61 -7.85
CA THR A 314 3.02 -27.69 -6.98
C THR A 314 4.51 -27.57 -6.68
N ARG A 315 5.15 -26.47 -7.11
CA ARG A 315 6.57 -26.17 -6.99
C ARG A 315 6.72 -24.70 -6.55
N SER A 316 6.70 -24.48 -5.26
CA SER A 316 6.90 -23.18 -4.63
C SER A 316 8.36 -22.73 -4.68
N LEU A 317 8.58 -21.47 -4.32
CA LEU A 317 9.88 -20.90 -4.00
C LEU A 317 10.06 -21.01 -2.49
N ASN A 318 11.07 -21.76 -2.06
CA ASN A 318 11.44 -21.87 -0.65
C ASN A 318 12.70 -21.05 -0.39
N ARG A 319 12.72 -20.36 0.74
CA ARG A 319 13.97 -19.92 1.36
C ARG A 319 14.70 -21.16 1.90
N SER A 320 16.01 -21.24 1.76
CA SER A 320 16.77 -22.41 2.24
C SER A 320 16.74 -22.50 3.77
N SER A 321 16.56 -23.72 4.29
CA SER A 321 16.44 -23.95 5.74
C SER A 321 17.77 -23.71 6.47
N ASP A 322 18.89 -23.84 5.75
CA ASP A 322 20.24 -23.59 6.26
C ASP A 322 20.59 -22.09 6.34
N SER A 323 19.91 -21.23 5.57
CA SER A 323 20.55 -19.99 5.13
C SER A 323 20.40 -18.83 6.12
N ARG A 324 21.57 -18.31 6.49
CA ARG A 324 21.72 -16.92 6.90
C ARG A 324 21.10 -16.07 5.80
N ASP A 325 20.05 -15.36 6.13
CA ASP A 325 19.42 -14.38 5.24
C ASP A 325 20.48 -13.41 4.71
N THR A 326 20.74 -13.47 3.41
CA THR A 326 21.68 -12.60 2.70
C THR A 326 20.97 -11.50 1.93
N ASN A 327 19.64 -11.39 2.06
CA ASN A 327 18.79 -10.52 1.25
C ASN A 327 19.04 -10.74 -0.26
N SER A 328 19.25 -11.98 -0.73
CA SER A 328 19.59 -12.20 -2.14
C SER A 328 18.86 -13.38 -2.77
N ARG A 329 18.89 -13.46 -4.10
CA ARG A 329 18.34 -14.61 -4.85
C ARG A 329 18.93 -15.96 -4.40
N HIS A 330 20.13 -15.96 -3.80
CA HIS A 330 20.83 -17.17 -3.41
C HIS A 330 20.21 -17.84 -2.19
N ASP A 331 19.38 -17.12 -1.43
CA ASP A 331 18.61 -17.67 -0.31
C ASP A 331 17.44 -18.54 -0.78
N TRP A 332 17.11 -18.52 -2.07
CA TRP A 332 15.89 -19.11 -2.60
C TRP A 332 16.15 -20.24 -3.60
N HIS A 333 15.24 -21.21 -3.64
CA HIS A 333 15.20 -22.25 -4.67
C HIS A 333 13.78 -22.72 -4.96
N VAL A 334 13.59 -23.31 -6.15
CA VAL A 334 12.35 -23.98 -6.52
C VAL A 334 12.37 -25.41 -5.98
N VAL A 335 11.34 -25.79 -5.23
CA VAL A 335 11.20 -27.17 -4.73
C VAL A 335 10.60 -28.10 -5.80
N PRO A 336 10.84 -29.42 -5.72
CA PRO A 336 10.20 -30.40 -6.59
C PRO A 336 8.68 -30.44 -6.45
N THR A 337 8.03 -31.16 -7.36
CA THR A 337 6.57 -31.35 -7.31
C THR A 337 6.15 -31.98 -5.99
N ARG A 338 5.16 -31.36 -5.32
CA ARG A 338 4.69 -31.69 -3.95
C ARG A 338 5.68 -31.32 -2.83
N GLY A 339 6.68 -30.50 -3.13
CA GLY A 339 7.62 -29.96 -2.15
C GLY A 339 7.11 -28.75 -1.37
N LEU A 340 5.83 -28.36 -1.51
CA LEU A 340 5.26 -27.26 -0.72
C LEU A 340 5.26 -27.63 0.77
N THR A 341 5.70 -26.68 1.59
CA THR A 341 5.96 -26.90 3.02
C THR A 341 5.20 -25.94 3.93
N PHE A 342 4.21 -25.21 3.42
CA PHE A 342 3.37 -24.31 4.23
C PHE A 342 2.93 -24.91 5.58
N GLY A 343 3.23 -24.19 6.65
CA GLY A 343 3.02 -24.53 8.05
C GLY A 343 4.07 -25.46 8.66
N ALA A 344 5.21 -25.66 7.99
CA ALA A 344 6.25 -26.61 8.40
C ALA A 344 7.65 -26.15 7.92
N PRO A 345 8.74 -26.76 8.43
CA PRO A 345 10.09 -26.43 7.97
C PRO A 345 10.25 -26.59 6.46
N ASN A 346 10.93 -25.61 5.83
CA ASN A 346 11.17 -25.60 4.40
C ASN A 346 11.95 -26.83 3.92
N SER A 347 11.59 -27.33 2.74
CA SER A 347 12.39 -28.32 2.04
C SER A 347 13.61 -27.68 1.37
N ASP A 348 14.80 -28.22 1.62
CA ASP A 348 16.03 -27.89 0.87
C ASP A 348 16.20 -28.75 -0.40
N GLU A 349 15.24 -29.63 -0.71
CA GLU A 349 15.27 -30.36 -1.97
C GLU A 349 15.10 -29.36 -3.12
N ARG A 350 16.03 -29.40 -4.07
CA ARG A 350 16.04 -28.51 -5.24
C ARG A 350 15.51 -29.24 -6.45
N HIS A 351 14.56 -28.63 -7.14
CA HIS A 351 14.09 -29.16 -8.41
C HIS A 351 15.22 -29.13 -9.45
N GLN A 352 15.46 -30.28 -10.09
CA GLN A 352 16.32 -30.40 -11.26
C GLN A 352 15.45 -30.58 -12.52
N PRO A 353 15.68 -29.81 -13.60
CA PRO A 353 14.91 -29.87 -14.84
C PRO A 353 14.83 -31.24 -15.52
#